data_AF-A0A2E3SIP2-F1
#
_entry.id   AF-A0A2E3SIP2-F1
#
_cell.length_a   1.000
_cell.length_b   1.000
_cell.length_c   1.000
_cell.angle_alpha   90.00
_cell.angle_beta   90.00
_cell.angle_gamma   90.00
#
_symmetry.space_group_name_H-M   'P 1'
#
loop_
_entity.id
_entity.type
_entity.pdbx_description
1 polymer ?
#
loop_
_entity_poly.entity_id
_entity_poly.type
_entity_poly.pdbx_seq_one_letter_code
_entity_poly.pdbx_strand_id
1 'polypeptide(L)' 'KIYDIGMSLNYENLREWFGAFYEVILGQKQGPRLGSFIKFYGIKKTISLLNEKLEI' A
#
# COMPACT_ATOMS: atom_id res chain seq x y z
N LYS A 1 -2.66 1.32 12.95
CA LYS A 1 -1.69 1.78 11.93
C LYS A 1 -1.69 0.77 10.78
N ILE A 2 -1.30 1.14 9.55
CA ILE A 2 -1.33 0.20 8.39
C ILE A 2 -0.54 -1.09 8.65
N TYR A 3 0.56 -0.98 9.40
CA TYR A 3 1.33 -2.14 9.85
C TYR A 3 0.51 -3.13 10.68
N ASP A 4 -0.32 -2.64 11.60
CA ASP A 4 -1.16 -3.48 12.46
C ASP A 4 -2.23 -4.22 11.63
N ILE A 5 -2.71 -3.60 10.55
CA ILE A 5 -3.64 -4.24 9.60
C ILE A 5 -2.95 -5.42 8.92
N GLY A 6 -1.75 -5.23 8.36
CA GLY A 6 -1.01 -6.32 7.74
C GLY A 6 -0.70 -7.46 8.71
N MET A 7 -0.37 -7.14 9.96
CA MET A 7 -0.19 -8.13 11.04
C MET A 7 -1.47 -8.92 11.34
N SER A 8 -2.63 -8.25 11.36
CA SER A 8 -3.93 -8.91 11.65
C SER A 8 -4.42 -9.85 10.56
N LEU A 9 -3.91 -9.71 9.33
CA LEU A 9 -4.29 -10.53 8.18
C LEU A 9 -3.52 -11.86 8.10
N ASN A 10 -2.64 -12.16 9.06
CA ASN A 10 -1.88 -13.42 9.16
C ASN A 10 -1.10 -13.80 7.87
N TYR A 11 -0.61 -12.82 7.12
CA TYR A 11 0.28 -13.08 5.99
C TYR A 11 1.60 -13.70 6.49
N GLU A 12 2.02 -14.81 5.87
CA GLU A 12 3.32 -15.45 6.16
C GLU A 12 4.49 -14.49 5.90
N ASN A 13 4.36 -13.64 4.88
CA ASN A 13 5.35 -12.66 4.51
C ASN A 13 4.76 -11.24 4.49
N LEU A 14 4.81 -10.58 5.64
CA LEU A 14 4.31 -9.20 5.77
C LEU A 14 4.99 -8.23 4.79
N ARG A 15 6.23 -8.50 4.35
CA ARG A 15 6.91 -7.70 3.33
C ARG A 15 6.21 -7.79 1.97
N GLU A 16 5.73 -8.96 1.57
CA GLU A 16 5.01 -9.15 0.31
C GLU A 16 3.68 -8.41 0.32
N TRP A 17 2.99 -8.39 1.47
CA TRP A 17 1.77 -7.60 1.61
C TRP A 17 2.01 -6.10 1.36
N PHE A 18 3.09 -5.54 1.92
CA PHE A 18 3.50 -4.17 1.60
C PHE A 18 4.00 -4.02 0.15
N GLY A 19 4.64 -5.05 -0.39
CA GLY A 19 5.13 -5.14 -1.77
C GLY A 19 3.99 -5.00 -2.79
N ALA A 20 2.89 -5.70 -2.57
CA ALA A 20 1.70 -5.67 -3.43
C ALA A 20 1.15 -4.25 -3.59
N PHE A 21 1.20 -3.43 -2.54
CA PHE A 21 0.80 -2.03 -2.64
C PHE A 21 1.65 -1.26 -3.65
N TYR A 22 2.98 -1.45 -3.64
CA TYR A 22 3.87 -0.78 -4.58
C TYR A 22 3.69 -1.32 -6.00
N GLU A 23 3.43 -2.61 -6.16
CA GLU A 23 3.16 -3.18 -7.47
C GLU A 23 1.87 -2.61 -8.06
N VAL A 24 0.78 -2.52 -7.28
CA VAL A 24 -0.50 -1.96 -7.72
C VAL A 24 -0.39 -0.46 -8.03
N ILE A 25 0.21 0.32 -7.12
CA ILE A 25 0.20 1.78 -7.26
C ILE A 25 1.33 2.31 -8.15
N LEU A 26 2.53 1.76 -8.01
CA LEU A 26 3.75 2.27 -8.64
C LEU A 26 4.23 1.40 -9.81
N GLY A 27 3.70 0.19 -10.00
CA GLY A 27 4.19 -0.76 -11.00
C GLY A 27 5.59 -1.27 -10.70
N GLN A 28 6.04 -1.22 -9.45
CA GLN A 28 7.40 -1.57 -9.04
C GLN A 28 7.38 -2.47 -7.80
N LYS A 29 8.33 -3.40 -7.72
CA LYS A 29 8.46 -4.34 -6.57
C LYS A 29 8.87 -3.68 -5.25
N GLN A 30 9.36 -2.45 -5.31
CA GLN A 30 9.92 -1.74 -4.17
C GLN A 30 9.56 -0.25 -4.27
N GLY A 31 9.50 0.43 -3.12
CA GLY A 31 9.11 1.83 -3.08
C GLY A 31 9.44 2.51 -1.75
N PRO A 32 9.10 3.80 -1.62
CA PRO A 32 9.25 4.54 -0.36
C PRO A 32 8.39 3.93 0.73
N ARG A 33 8.77 4.08 2.01
CA ARG A 33 7.97 3.58 3.14
C ARG A 33 6.51 4.03 2.99
N LEU A 34 5.60 3.06 2.92
CA LEU A 34 4.17 3.27 2.69
C LEU A 34 3.55 4.37 3.58
N GLY A 35 3.86 4.35 4.87
CA GLY A 35 3.36 5.39 5.80
C GLY A 35 3.81 6.80 5.43
N SER A 36 5.06 6.97 4.98
CA SER A 36 5.57 8.28 4.52
C SER A 36 4.92 8.69 3.21
N PHE A 37 4.79 7.75 2.26
CA PHE A 37 4.09 7.99 1.00
C PHE A 37 2.68 8.52 1.23
N ILE A 38 1.88 7.84 2.06
CA ILE A 38 0.50 8.26 2.36
C ILE A 38 0.47 9.59 3.09
N LYS A 39 1.43 9.85 3.99
CA LYS A 39 1.52 11.13 4.71
C LYS A 39 1.75 12.31 3.76
N PHE A 40 2.60 12.16 2.75
CA PHE A 40 2.94 13.23 1.81
C PHE A 40 1.96 13.33 0.63
N TYR A 41 1.54 12.18 0.08
CA TYR A 41 0.60 12.13 -1.04
C TYR A 41 -0.84 12.46 -0.60
N GLY A 42 -1.20 12.07 0.63
CA GLY A 42 -2.49 12.34 1.25
C GLY A 42 -3.47 11.17 1.12
N ILE A 43 -4.17 10.87 2.22
CA ILE A 43 -5.05 9.70 2.35
C ILE A 43 -6.11 9.64 1.25
N LYS A 44 -6.83 10.76 1.00
CA LYS A 44 -7.89 10.81 -0.02
C LYS A 44 -7.33 10.52 -1.43
N LYS A 45 -6.16 11.06 -1.76
CA LYS A 45 -5.51 10.82 -3.04
C LYS A 45 -5.05 9.36 -3.15
N THR A 46 -4.49 8.79 -2.08
CA THR A 46 -4.13 7.36 -2.05
C THR A 46 -5.33 6.45 -2.29
N ILE A 47 -6.48 6.72 -1.65
CA ILE A 47 -7.70 5.93 -1.87
C ILE A 47 -8.18 6.05 -3.32
N SER A 48 -8.23 7.27 -3.86
CA SER A 48 -8.61 7.49 -5.26
C SER A 48 -7.69 6.74 -6.23
N LEU A 49 -6.39 6.75 -5.97
CA LEU A 49 -5.40 6.07 -6.80
C LEU A 49 -5.54 4.54 -6.72
N LEU A 50 -5.84 4.00 -5.55
CA LEU A 50 -6.14 2.57 -5.40
C LEU A 50 -7.39 2.15 -6.16
N ASN A 51 -8.47 2.93 -6.05
CA ASN A 51 -9.71 2.68 -6.77
C ASN A 51 -9.49 2.71 -8.30
N GLU A 52 -8.74 3.69 -8.79
CA GLU A 52 -8.36 3.77 -10.21
C GLU A 52 -7.59 2.52 -10.66
N LYS A 53 -6.66 2.03 -9.84
CA LYS A 53 -5.83 0.85 -10.18
C LYS A 53 -6.55 -0.47 -10.07
N LEU A 54 -7.55 -0.57 -9.20
CA LEU A 54 -8.31 -1.78 -8.96
C LEU A 54 -9.63 -1.83 -9.75
N GLU A 55 -9.94 -0.78 -10.52
CA GLU A 55 -11.17 -0.64 -11.31
C GLU A 55 -12.46 -0.77 -10.46
N ILE A 56 -12.43 -0.29 -9.22
CA ILE A 56 -13.55 -0.31 -8.24
C ILE A 56 -14.05 1.08 -7.85
#